data_AF-A0A8M9PPA7-F1
#
_entry.id   AF-A0A8M9PPA7-F1
#
_cell.length_a   1.000
_cell.length_b   1.000
_cell.length_c   1.000
_cell.angle_alpha   90.00
_cell.angle_beta   90.00
_cell.angle_gamma   90.00
#
_symmetry.space_group_name_H-M   'P 1'
#
loop_
_entity.id
_entity.type
_entity.pdbx_description
1 polymer ?
#
loop_
_entity_poly.entity_id
_entity_poly.type
_entity_poly.pdbx_seq_one_letter_code
_entity_poly.pdbx_strand_id
1 'polypeptide(L)'
;MCTGCVQKQYPDRRDFVLISDRTMVNEDEEEIVTYLHMCKNCEHVIARHEYTFTVVDDYQEYTMLCMLCGKAEDSISILPDDPRQTAPLF
;
A
#
# COMPACT_ATOMS: atom_id res chain seq x y z
N MET A 1 -18.52 -15.41 -8.99
CA MET A 1 -17.48 -15.87 -8.04
C MET A 1 -16.54 -16.81 -8.80
N CYS A 2 -15.23 -16.50 -8.88
CA CYS A 2 -14.28 -17.34 -9.61
C CYS A 2 -13.95 -18.60 -8.81
N THR A 3 -14.38 -19.76 -9.28
CA THR A 3 -14.13 -21.08 -8.68
C THR A 3 -12.64 -21.46 -8.67
N GLY A 4 -11.81 -20.85 -9.53
CA GLY A 4 -10.37 -21.08 -9.61
C GLY A 4 -9.52 -20.43 -8.51
N CYS A 5 -10.02 -19.38 -7.84
CA CYS A 5 -9.32 -18.73 -6.72
C CYS A 5 -9.67 -19.35 -5.35
N VAL A 6 -10.75 -20.13 -5.28
CA VAL A 6 -11.20 -20.76 -4.03
C VAL A 6 -10.38 -22.01 -3.68
N GLN A 7 -9.54 -22.52 -4.60
CA GLN A 7 -8.91 -23.85 -4.49
C GLN A 7 -7.38 -23.92 -4.47
N LYS A 8 -6.65 -22.85 -4.12
CA LYS A 8 -5.22 -23.01 -3.78
C LYS A 8 -4.93 -22.54 -2.37
N GLN A 9 -5.14 -23.49 -1.46
CA GLN A 9 -4.64 -23.57 -0.10
C GLN A 9 -3.11 -23.71 -0.08
N TYR A 10 -2.39 -22.75 -0.68
CA TYR A 10 -0.94 -22.68 -0.68
C TYR A 10 -0.50 -21.24 -0.37
N PRO A 11 -0.26 -20.90 0.91
CA PRO A 11 0.00 -19.53 1.36
C PRO A 11 1.30 -18.91 0.82
N ASP A 12 2.20 -19.70 0.23
CA ASP A 12 3.55 -19.26 -0.14
C ASP A 12 3.75 -18.86 -1.62
N ARG A 13 2.73 -18.94 -2.49
CA ARG A 13 2.88 -18.54 -3.89
C ARG A 13 1.71 -17.71 -4.41
N ARG A 14 1.84 -16.38 -4.28
CA ARG A 14 1.03 -15.37 -5.03
C ARG A 14 1.38 -15.32 -6.53
N ASP A 15 1.83 -16.43 -7.11
CA ASP A 15 2.29 -16.54 -8.50
C ASP A 15 1.16 -16.33 -9.55
N PHE A 16 -0.09 -16.36 -9.08
CA PHE A 16 -1.28 -16.12 -9.90
C PHE A 16 -1.72 -14.65 -9.94
N VAL A 17 -1.00 -13.72 -9.31
CA VAL A 17 -1.37 -12.31 -9.27
C VAL A 17 -0.55 -11.51 -10.27
N LEU A 18 -1.23 -10.71 -11.09
CA LEU A 18 -0.65 -9.70 -11.99
C LEU A 18 -0.97 -8.30 -11.46
N ILE A 19 -0.11 -7.34 -11.76
CA ILE A 19 -0.38 -5.91 -11.52
C ILE A 19 -0.85 -5.28 -12.83
N SER A 20 -1.95 -4.53 -12.79
CA SER A 20 -2.52 -3.82 -13.94
C SER A 20 -2.96 -2.41 -13.55
N ASP A 21 -3.17 -1.57 -14.57
CA ASP A 21 -3.76 -0.23 -14.45
C ASP A 21 -3.04 0.63 -13.42
N ARG A 22 -1.70 0.54 -13.39
CA ARG A 22 -0.88 1.33 -12.47
C ARG A 22 -0.96 2.80 -12.85
N THR A 23 -1.39 3.62 -11.92
CA THR A 23 -1.36 5.08 -12.01
C THR A 23 -0.52 5.65 -10.88
N MET A 24 0.03 6.84 -11.14
CA MET A 24 0.78 7.61 -10.17
C MET A 24 0.40 9.07 -10.38
N VAL A 25 -0.11 9.71 -9.34
CA VAL A 25 -0.46 11.12 -9.30
C VAL A 25 0.50 11.78 -8.32
N ASN A 26 1.13 12.88 -8.74
CA ASN A 26 2.00 13.68 -7.90
C ASN A 26 1.51 15.12 -7.96
N GLU A 27 1.10 15.66 -6.82
CA GLU A 27 0.61 17.02 -6.69
C GLU A 27 1.23 17.65 -5.44
N ASP A 28 2.07 18.67 -5.66
CA ASP A 28 2.79 19.40 -4.62
C ASP A 28 3.54 18.49 -3.62
N GLU A 29 2.96 18.26 -2.45
CA GLU A 29 3.51 17.51 -1.32
C GLU A 29 2.86 16.13 -1.17
N GLU A 30 2.06 15.69 -2.15
CA GLU A 30 1.33 14.41 -2.16
C GLU A 30 1.70 13.55 -3.38
N GLU A 31 1.91 12.26 -3.13
CA GLU A 31 2.03 11.21 -4.15
C GLU A 31 1.01 10.11 -3.86
N ILE A 32 0.18 9.79 -4.87
CA ILE A 32 -0.79 8.69 -4.81
C ILE A 32 -0.42 7.66 -5.89
N VAL A 33 -0.19 6.42 -5.46
CA VAL A 33 0.03 5.27 -6.34
C VAL A 33 -1.17 4.33 -6.25
N THR A 34 -1.82 4.05 -7.37
CA THR A 34 -2.91 3.06 -7.43
C THR A 34 -2.62 2.00 -8.47
N TYR A 35 -3.05 0.76 -8.20
CA TYR A 35 -3.03 -0.33 -9.17
C TYR A 35 -3.99 -1.46 -8.79
N LEU A 36 -4.25 -2.35 -9.74
CA LEU A 36 -5.10 -3.53 -9.55
C LEU A 36 -4.27 -4.80 -9.40
N HIS A 37 -4.62 -5.63 -8.43
CA HIS A 37 -4.20 -7.03 -8.38
C HIS A 37 -5.19 -7.84 -9.23
N MET A 38 -4.74 -8.39 -10.36
CA MET A 38 -5.56 -9.21 -11.24
C MET A 38 -5.17 -10.67 -11.17
N CYS A 39 -6.15 -11.56 -11.29
CA CYS A 39 -5.89 -13.00 -11.39
C CYS A 39 -5.35 -13.34 -12.78
N LYS A 40 -4.13 -13.88 -12.87
CA LYS A 40 -3.50 -14.32 -14.13
C LYS A 40 -4.33 -15.35 -14.90
N ASN A 41 -5.18 -16.12 -14.22
CA ASN A 41 -5.91 -17.23 -14.82
C ASN A 41 -7.25 -16.85 -15.45
N CYS A 42 -7.86 -15.74 -15.02
CA CYS A 42 -9.21 -15.38 -15.47
C CYS A 42 -9.48 -13.86 -15.43
N GLU A 43 -8.42 -13.07 -15.23
CA GLU A 43 -8.38 -11.61 -15.40
C GLU A 43 -9.36 -10.81 -14.53
N HIS A 44 -9.99 -11.43 -13.52
CA HIS A 44 -10.78 -10.67 -12.56
C HIS A 44 -9.90 -9.88 -11.59
N VAL A 45 -10.44 -8.78 -11.07
CA VAL A 45 -9.83 -7.96 -10.03
C VAL A 45 -9.93 -8.68 -8.68
N ILE A 46 -8.77 -9.02 -8.11
CA ILE A 46 -8.63 -9.63 -6.78
C ILE A 46 -8.73 -8.55 -5.70
N ALA A 47 -7.98 -7.46 -5.87
CA ALA A 47 -7.93 -6.35 -4.93
C ALA A 47 -7.49 -5.06 -5.65
N ARG A 48 -7.87 -3.94 -5.06
CA ARG A 48 -7.35 -2.61 -5.42
C ARG A 48 -6.28 -2.24 -4.42
N HIS A 49 -5.18 -1.72 -4.92
CA HIS A 49 -4.10 -1.20 -4.10
C HIS A 49 -4.06 0.31 -4.24
N GLU A 50 -4.03 0.97 -3.10
CA GLU A 50 -3.83 2.41 -2.97
C GLU A 50 -2.72 2.61 -1.95
N TYR A 51 -1.73 3.40 -2.33
CA TYR A 51 -0.67 3.88 -1.47
C TYR A 51 -0.61 5.38 -1.63
N THR A 52 -0.61 6.09 -0.51
CA THR A 52 -0.50 7.54 -0.47
C THR A 52 0.69 7.92 0.39
N PHE A 53 1.49 8.82 -0.13
CA PHE A 53 2.58 9.49 0.55
C PHE A 53 2.28 10.99 0.60
N THR A 54 2.37 11.60 1.77
CA THR A 54 2.19 13.04 1.94
C THR A 54 3.30 13.60 2.80
N VAL A 55 3.76 14.81 2.49
CA VAL A 55 4.55 15.63 3.39
C VAL A 55 3.61 16.68 3.98
N VAL A 56 3.42 16.61 5.30
CA VAL A 56 2.58 17.57 6.03
C VAL A 56 3.36 18.06 7.24
N ASP A 57 3.45 19.39 7.35
CA ASP A 57 4.30 20.08 8.32
C ASP A 57 5.77 19.60 8.23
N ASP A 58 6.25 18.87 9.24
CA ASP A 58 7.60 18.33 9.35
C ASP A 58 7.62 16.79 9.36
N TYR A 59 6.58 16.16 8.79
CA TYR A 59 6.44 14.71 8.76
C TYR A 59 6.15 14.19 7.35
N GLN A 60 6.76 13.06 7.05
CA GLN A 60 6.36 12.18 5.95
C GLN A 60 5.32 11.19 6.47
N GLU A 61 4.15 11.18 5.87
CA GLU A 61 3.06 10.26 6.19
C GLU A 61 2.91 9.24 5.07
N TYR A 62 2.73 7.98 5.45
CA TYR A 62 2.58 6.85 4.56
C TYR A 62 1.30 6.13 4.89
N THR A 63 0.40 5.98 3.92
CA THR A 63 -0.81 5.16 4.08
C THR A 63 -0.92 4.13 2.96
N MET A 64 -1.42 2.94 3.30
CA MET A 64 -1.63 1.85 2.35
C MET A 64 -2.98 1.19 2.64
N LEU A 65 -3.76 0.99 1.58
CA LEU A 65 -5.03 0.27 1.62
C LEU A 65 -5.10 -0.75 0.48
N CYS A 66 -5.05 -2.03 0.84
CA CYS A 66 -5.27 -3.12 -0.09
C CYS A 66 -5.85 -4.35 0.61
N MET A 67 -6.95 -4.90 0.08
CA MET A 67 -7.57 -6.12 0.64
C MET A 67 -6.67 -7.37 0.57
N LEU A 68 -5.61 -7.34 -0.25
CA LEU A 68 -4.64 -8.43 -0.40
C LEU A 68 -3.30 -8.17 0.31
N CYS A 69 -2.84 -6.91 0.36
CA CYS A 69 -1.57 -6.56 1.00
C CYS A 69 -1.73 -6.18 2.48
N GLY A 70 -2.89 -5.65 2.86
CA GLY A 70 -3.17 -5.17 4.21
C GLY A 70 -3.55 -3.69 4.24
N LYS A 71 -3.69 -3.18 5.46
CA LYS A 71 -3.86 -1.76 5.75
C LYS A 71 -2.73 -1.34 6.67
N ALA A 72 -2.08 -0.22 6.37
CA ALA A 72 -1.00 0.31 7.19
C ALA A 72 -0.99 1.85 7.11
N GLU A 73 -0.54 2.46 8.20
CA GLU A 73 -0.32 3.89 8.35
C GLU A 73 0.97 4.07 9.15
N ASP A 74 1.86 4.97 8.72
CA ASP A 74 3.13 5.27 9.39
C ASP A 74 3.51 6.75 9.20
N SER A 75 4.31 7.32 10.11
CA SER A 75 4.78 8.71 10.01
C SER A 75 6.20 8.90 10.52
N ILE A 76 7.03 9.58 9.72
CA ILE A 76 8.47 9.77 9.99
C ILE A 76 8.80 11.27 9.95
N SER A 77 9.43 11.80 11.00
CA SER A 77 9.92 13.19 11.02
C SER A 77 10.98 13.41 9.95
N ILE A 78 10.91 14.55 9.26
CA ILE A 78 11.98 15.03 8.38
C ILE A 78 13.01 15.88 9.11
N LEU A 79 12.75 16.27 10.37
CA LEU A 79 13.68 17.02 11.20
C LEU A 79 14.88 16.14 11.61
N PRO A 80 16.08 16.74 11.78
CA PRO A 80 17.28 16.02 12.22
C PRO A 80 17.17 15.45 13.63
N ASP A 81 16.31 16.02 14.48
CA ASP A 81 15.96 15.54 15.81
C ASP A 81 14.44 15.46 15.88
N ASP A 82 13.88 14.24 15.97
CA ASP A 82 12.43 14.03 16.01
C ASP A 82 11.91 14.47 17.41
N PRO A 83 11.06 15.51 17.48
CA PRO A 83 10.59 16.06 18.76
C PRO A 83 9.68 15.09 19.54
N ARG A 84 9.19 14.01 18.91
CA ARG A 84 8.41 12.96 19.56
C ARG A 84 9.33 11.89 20.18
N GLN A 85 10.56 11.75 19.68
CA GLN A 85 11.57 10.80 20.19
C GLN A 85 12.41 11.37 21.34
N THR A 86 12.39 12.69 21.57
CA THR A 86 13.14 13.33 22.66
C THR A 86 12.42 13.35 24.01
N ALA A 87 11.21 12.79 24.10
CA ALA A 87 10.55 12.60 25.39
C ALA A 87 11.40 11.66 26.26
N PRO A 88 11.83 12.09 27.47
CA PRO A 88 12.56 11.20 28.36
C PRO A 88 11.66 10.01 28.71
N LEU A 89 12.17 8.82 28.45
CA LEU A 89 11.66 7.63 29.13
C LEU A 89 11.99 7.86 30.62
N PHE A 90 10.95 8.22 31.39
CA PHE A 90 10.94 8.53 32.83
C PHE A 90 11.18 9.99 33.23
#